data_AF-A0A4V0X1X8-F1
#
_entry.id   AF-A0A4V0X1X8-F1
#
_cell.length_a   1.000
_cell.length_b   1.000
_cell.length_c   1.000
_cell.angle_alpha   90.00
_cell.angle_beta   90.00
_cell.angle_gamma   90.00
#
_symmetry.space_group_name_H-M   'P 1'
#
loop_
_entity.id
_entity.type
_entity.pdbx_description
1 polymer ?
#
loop_
_entity_poly.entity_id
_entity_poly.type
_entity_poly.pdbx_seq_one_letter_code
_entity_poly.pdbx_strand_id
1 'polypeptide(L)'
;MIISLVFASSLQLLGFGMITMGFALAIVTAWYWKSARPETEALAPLEIMGERQFVSASDDLKKQLLNSVRAKPAIEQLPGTNNN
;
A
#
# COMPACT_ATOMS: atom_id res chain seq x y z
N MET A 1 7.42 -54.16 -13.61
CA MET A 1 6.07 -53.61 -13.37
C MET A 1 6.03 -52.64 -12.18
N ILE A 2 6.57 -53.02 -11.00
CA ILE A 2 6.56 -52.16 -9.79
C ILE A 2 7.43 -50.90 -9.97
N ILE A 3 8.65 -51.03 -10.52
CA ILE A 3 9.58 -49.90 -10.72
C ILE A 3 8.99 -48.82 -11.64
N SER A 4 8.36 -49.24 -12.75
CA SER A 4 7.71 -48.33 -13.70
C SER A 4 6.50 -47.61 -13.09
N LEU A 5 5.77 -48.27 -12.19
CA LEU A 5 4.67 -47.66 -11.45
C LEU A 5 5.17 -46.58 -10.49
N VAL A 6 6.22 -46.89 -9.71
CA VAL A 6 6.83 -45.93 -8.77
C VAL A 6 7.39 -44.71 -9.50
N PHE A 7 8.10 -44.93 -10.62
CA PHE A 7 8.67 -43.84 -11.42
C PHE A 7 7.58 -42.91 -11.97
N ALA A 8 6.48 -43.46 -12.49
CA ALA A 8 5.35 -42.69 -12.98
C ALA A 8 4.70 -41.85 -11.87
N SER A 9 4.50 -42.45 -10.69
CA SER A 9 3.94 -41.74 -9.52
C SER A 9 4.86 -40.62 -9.02
N SER A 10 6.17 -40.85 -8.98
CA SER A 10 7.14 -39.81 -8.58
C SER A 10 7.14 -38.62 -9.54
N LEU A 11 7.07 -38.87 -10.85
CA LEU A 11 7.04 -37.81 -11.85
C LEU A 11 5.76 -36.98 -11.77
N GLN A 12 4.61 -37.63 -11.52
CA GLN A 12 3.34 -36.94 -11.33
C GLN A 12 3.37 -36.06 -10.08
N LEU A 13 3.89 -36.57 -8.96
CA LEU A 13 4.02 -35.78 -7.72
C LEU A 13 4.91 -34.55 -7.92
N LEU A 14 6.04 -34.70 -8.62
CA LEU A 14 6.93 -33.59 -8.93
C LEU A 14 6.24 -32.55 -9.84
N GLY A 15 5.54 -33.02 -10.88
CA GLY A 15 4.80 -32.18 -11.81
C GLY A 15 3.71 -31.38 -11.12
N PHE A 16 2.87 -32.04 -10.31
CA PHE A 16 1.85 -31.35 -9.51
C PHE A 16 2.49 -30.36 -8.55
N GLY A 17 3.57 -30.73 -7.86
CA GLY A 17 4.30 -29.83 -6.96
C GLY A 17 4.78 -28.56 -7.65
N MET A 18 5.40 -28.68 -8.84
CA MET A 18 5.84 -27.52 -9.64
C MET A 18 4.67 -26.63 -10.08
N ILE A 19 3.56 -27.23 -10.51
CA ILE A 19 2.36 -26.48 -10.91
C ILE A 19 1.81 -25.72 -9.71
N THR A 20 1.59 -26.39 -8.57
CA THR A 20 1.03 -25.76 -7.36
C THR A 20 1.94 -24.65 -6.85
N MET A 21 3.27 -24.86 -6.90
CA MET A 21 4.24 -23.84 -6.50
C MET A 21 4.18 -22.59 -7.41
N GLY A 22 4.05 -22.78 -8.73
CA GLY A 22 3.87 -21.68 -9.68
C GLY A 22 2.59 -20.88 -9.42
N PHE A 23 1.48 -21.57 -9.19
CA PHE A 23 0.21 -20.92 -8.83
C PHE A 23 0.31 -20.17 -7.50
N ALA A 24 0.94 -20.77 -6.49
CA ALA A 24 1.14 -20.13 -5.20
C ALA A 24 1.92 -18.80 -5.35
N LEU A 25 3.01 -18.80 -6.13
CA LEU A 25 3.79 -17.60 -6.40
C LEU A 25 2.98 -16.53 -7.14
N ALA A 26 2.18 -16.92 -8.13
CA ALA A 26 1.31 -16.00 -8.86
C ALA A 26 0.27 -15.34 -7.94
N ILE A 27 -0.35 -16.13 -7.05
CA ILE A 27 -1.32 -15.63 -6.07
C ILE A 27 -0.66 -14.63 -5.11
N VAL A 28 0.50 -14.97 -4.55
CA VAL A 28 1.25 -14.09 -3.65
C VAL A 28 1.63 -12.79 -4.35
N THR A 29 2.05 -12.87 -5.61
CA THR A 29 2.42 -11.69 -6.42
C THR A 29 1.21 -10.80 -6.68
N ALA A 30 0.06 -11.37 -7.04
CA ALA A 30 -1.18 -10.61 -7.23
C ALA A 30 -1.67 -9.97 -5.91
N TRP A 31 -1.57 -10.70 -4.80
CA TRP A 31 -1.90 -10.19 -3.48
C TRP A 31 -0.96 -9.05 -3.07
N TYR A 32 0.34 -9.19 -3.36
CA TYR A 32 1.32 -8.13 -3.16
C TYR A 32 0.96 -6.87 -3.94
N TRP A 33 0.61 -6.97 -5.23
CA TRP A 33 0.16 -5.80 -6.00
C TRP A 33 -1.11 -5.15 -5.44
N LYS A 34 -2.01 -5.95 -4.86
CA LYS A 34 -3.23 -5.43 -4.22
C LYS A 34 -2.93 -4.72 -2.89
N SER A 35 -2.08 -5.30 -2.04
CA SER A 35 -1.69 -4.72 -0.74
C SER A 35 -0.66 -3.60 -0.85
N ALA A 36 0.17 -3.61 -1.89
CA ALA A 36 1.17 -2.59 -2.14
C ALA A 36 0.60 -1.32 -2.76
N ARG A 37 -0.73 -1.22 -2.94
CA ARG A 37 -1.44 0.07 -3.03
C ARG A 37 -1.31 0.73 -1.66
N PRO A 38 -0.35 1.64 -1.48
CA PRO A 38 -0.18 2.26 -0.19
C PRO A 38 -1.23 3.38 -0.17
N GLU A 39 -2.32 3.16 0.57
CA GLU A 39 -3.26 4.23 0.95
C GLU A 39 -2.46 5.20 1.82
N THR A 40 -1.70 6.08 1.16
CA THR A 40 -0.68 6.87 1.79
C THR A 40 -1.29 8.23 2.09
N GLU A 41 -2.06 8.28 3.18
CA GLU A 41 -2.45 9.52 3.84
C GLU A 41 -1.21 10.41 4.15
N ALA A 42 0.01 9.84 4.13
CA ALA A 42 1.28 10.55 4.25
C ALA A 42 1.91 11.07 2.93
N LEU A 43 1.45 10.67 1.74
CA LEU A 43 1.93 11.17 0.42
C LEU A 43 0.97 12.19 -0.21
N ALA A 44 -0.27 12.31 0.29
CA ALA A 44 -1.22 13.35 -0.14
C ALA A 44 -0.63 14.78 -0.13
N PRO A 45 0.23 15.20 0.84
CA PRO A 45 0.87 16.51 0.80
C PRO A 45 1.93 16.65 -0.31
N LEU A 46 2.55 15.55 -0.74
CA LEU A 46 3.64 15.55 -1.73
C LEU A 46 3.11 15.44 -3.17
N GLU A 47 1.99 14.75 -3.35
CA GLU A 47 1.25 14.68 -4.63
C GLU A 47 0.75 16.06 -5.05
N ILE A 48 0.27 16.84 -4.08
CA ILE A 48 -0.15 18.23 -4.28
C ILE A 48 1.03 19.14 -4.69
N MET A 49 2.27 18.84 -4.28
CA MET A 49 3.44 19.64 -4.68
C MET A 49 3.95 19.34 -6.11
N GLY A 50 3.67 18.15 -6.64
CA GLY A 50 4.04 17.76 -8.02
C GLY A 50 3.00 18.12 -9.08
N GLU A 51 1.77 18.46 -8.65
CA GLU A 51 0.66 18.75 -9.54
C GLU A 51 0.83 20.11 -10.24
N ARG A 52 0.62 20.16 -11.57
CA ARG A 52 0.78 21.38 -12.39
C ARG A 52 -0.10 22.54 -11.91
N GLN A 53 -1.18 22.20 -11.19
CA GLN A 53 -2.15 23.12 -10.58
C GLN A 53 -1.59 23.86 -9.36
N PHE A 54 -0.66 23.24 -8.61
CA PHE A 54 0.00 23.87 -7.45
C PHE A 54 1.17 24.75 -7.90
N VAL A 55 1.87 24.38 -8.98
CA VAL A 55 2.89 25.24 -9.60
C VAL A 55 2.27 26.56 -10.09
N SER A 56 1.02 26.54 -10.56
CA SER A 56 0.28 27.73 -11.03
C SER A 56 -0.56 28.44 -9.96
N ALA A 57 -0.71 27.88 -8.75
CA ALA A 57 -1.57 28.46 -7.71
C ALA A 57 -0.85 29.53 -6.88
N SER A 58 -1.57 30.61 -6.57
CA SER A 58 -1.13 31.71 -5.69
C SER A 58 -0.96 31.26 -4.22
N ASP A 59 -0.05 31.93 -3.50
CA ASP A 59 0.42 31.53 -2.16
C ASP A 59 -0.70 31.34 -1.12
N ASP A 60 -1.82 32.06 -1.23
CA ASP A 60 -2.96 31.92 -0.34
C ASP A 60 -3.74 30.60 -0.52
N LEU A 61 -3.83 30.11 -1.77
CA LEU A 61 -4.54 28.86 -2.08
C LEU A 61 -3.69 27.64 -1.69
N LYS A 62 -2.36 27.76 -1.80
CA LYS A 62 -1.40 26.78 -1.27
C LYS A 62 -1.50 26.62 0.25
N LYS A 63 -1.64 27.74 0.98
CA LYS A 63 -1.82 27.73 2.43
C LYS A 63 -3.14 27.08 2.84
N GLN A 64 -4.23 27.31 2.11
CA GLN A 64 -5.51 26.65 2.38
C GLN A 64 -5.46 25.14 2.14
N LEU A 65 -4.80 24.69 1.06
CA LEU A 65 -4.61 23.26 0.77
C LEU A 65 -3.68 22.56 1.76
N LEU A 66 -2.64 23.22 2.26
CA LEU A 66 -1.80 22.67 3.34
C LEU A 66 -2.54 22.60 4.69
N ASN A 67 -3.45 23.54 4.96
CA ASN A 67 -4.19 23.59 6.22
C ASN A 67 -5.33 22.57 6.30
N SER A 68 -5.90 22.15 5.16
CA SER A 68 -6.93 21.11 5.14
C SER A 68 -6.39 19.70 5.36
N VAL A 69 -5.10 19.47 5.07
CA VAL A 69 -4.42 18.17 5.22
C VAL A 69 -3.63 18.07 6.54
N ARG A 70 -3.38 19.20 7.21
CA ARG A 70 -2.76 19.22 8.56
C ARG A 70 -3.78 18.66 9.57
N ALA A 71 -3.74 17.35 9.77
CA ALA A 71 -4.37 16.72 10.93
C ALA A 71 -3.92 17.48 12.19
N LYS A 72 -4.90 18.02 12.92
CA LYS A 72 -4.73 18.79 14.15
C LYS A 72 -3.73 18.06 15.06
N PRO A 73 -2.59 18.65 15.44
CA PRO A 73 -1.71 18.01 16.41
C PRO A 73 -2.53 17.78 17.67
N ALA A 74 -2.55 16.53 18.16
CA ALA A 74 -3.27 16.09 19.35
C ALA A 74 -2.71 16.68 20.67
N ILE A 75 -2.14 17.89 20.63
CA ILE A 75 -1.50 18.58 21.74
C ILE A 75 -2.04 20.03 21.82
N GLU A 76 -3.36 20.22 21.72
CA GLU A 76 -3.98 21.50 22.07
C GLU A 76 -5.37 21.28 22.66
N GLN A 77 -5.45 20.30 23.55
CA GLN A 77 -6.57 20.13 24.45
C GLN A 77 -6.03 20.17 25.88
N LEU A 78 -5.41 21.29 26.25
CA LEU A 78 -5.28 21.66 27.66
C LEU A 78 -6.54 22.45 28.04
N PRO A 79 -7.35 21.95 28.99
CA PRO A 79 -8.60 22.58 29.38
C PRO A 79 -8.32 23.92 30.06
N GLY A 80 -9.20 24.89 29.81
CA GLY A 80 -9.01 26.30 30.13
C GLY A 80 -8.58 26.59 31.57
N THR A 81 -7.59 27.46 31.71
CA THR A 81 -7.40 28.23 32.95
C THR A 81 -8.12 29.56 32.76
N ASN A 82 -9.29 29.67 33.39
CA ASN A 82 -10.06 30.89 33.51
C ASN A 82 -9.68 31.54 34.85
N ASN A 83 -8.97 32.66 34.82
CA ASN A 83 -8.85 33.50 36.02
C ASN A 83 -9.04 34.99 35.70
N ASN A 84 -10.12 35.46 36.30
CA ASN A 84 -10.58 36.82 36.56
C ASN A 84 -9.47 37.79 36.96
#